data_AF-A0A0R3R616-F1
#
_entry.id   AF-A0A0R3R616-F1
#
_cell.length_a   1.000
_cell.length_b   1.000
_cell.length_c   1.000
_cell.angle_alpha   90.00
_cell.angle_beta   90.00
_cell.angle_gamma   90.00
#
_symmetry.space_group_name_H-M   'P 1'
#
loop_
_entity.id
_entity.type
_entity.pdbx_description
1 polymer ?
#
loop_
_entity_poly.entity_id
_entity_poly.type
_entity_poly.pdbx_seq_one_letter_code
_entity_poly.pdbx_strand_id
1 'polypeptide(L)'
;MTEGGSHGGSSELETHVPIVYVDGRKRRTSNETFCVASVEQVDIVPTLATLLNIPIPKESLGVTLLPYITTDRSNLSVLLFVLQNAEQFRKLYGTSNVLNHCVSHFYDSLQKYCAINSSVNVDGLIGECLEELHKIQSQLIHKKTNFDVIQIVIAIGLSFTVSYISSCLVGSTYSYDIYAFQNGDLSTNLALFAQLLHFAASFASSLIEEEHDLQYFFFASCLFVMLLEELHIWLFSHNNRRQVYFLIRSYNSAKSQKIITILFSLIIHRLCRSYTESNRRRWILERNISQSNRSKLILIFIQTFQISNYF
;
A
#
# COMPACT_ATOMS: atom_id res chain seq x y z
N MET A 1 4.95 19.01 -3.65
CA MET A 1 4.52 18.40 -4.94
C MET A 1 5.61 18.70 -5.95
N THR A 2 6.06 17.70 -6.70
CA THR A 2 7.06 17.87 -7.76
C THR A 2 6.49 18.70 -8.92
N GLU A 3 7.36 19.34 -9.72
CA GLU A 3 6.95 20.12 -10.90
C GLU A 3 6.12 19.31 -11.91
N GLY A 4 6.26 17.98 -11.92
CA GLY A 4 5.50 17.06 -12.77
C GLY A 4 4.14 16.61 -12.20
N GLY A 5 3.76 17.04 -10.99
CA GLY A 5 2.45 16.69 -10.42
C GLY A 5 2.28 15.23 -9.99
N SER A 6 3.35 14.55 -9.61
CA SER A 6 3.28 13.19 -9.06
C SER A 6 2.95 13.20 -7.55
N HIS A 7 2.23 12.19 -7.08
CA HIS A 7 2.05 11.89 -5.66
C HIS A 7 2.74 10.57 -5.30
N GLY A 8 3.24 10.46 -4.07
CA GLY A 8 3.79 9.20 -3.54
C GLY A 8 5.24 8.89 -3.88
N GLY A 9 6.02 9.86 -4.39
CA GLY A 9 7.46 9.69 -4.52
C GLY A 9 8.20 9.83 -3.17
N SER A 10 9.46 9.39 -3.15
CA SER A 10 10.35 9.44 -1.98
C SER A 10 11.35 10.61 -2.04
N SER A 11 11.11 11.58 -2.91
CA SER A 11 12.01 12.73 -3.07
C SER A 11 11.98 13.62 -1.83
N GLU A 12 13.07 14.36 -1.59
CA GLU A 12 13.14 15.32 -0.48
C GLU A 12 12.05 16.38 -0.61
N LEU A 13 11.76 16.86 -1.82
CA LEU A 13 10.69 17.84 -2.09
C LEU A 13 9.27 17.33 -1.81
N GLU A 14 9.08 16.01 -1.67
CA GLU A 14 7.78 15.39 -1.36
C GLU A 14 7.69 14.92 0.10
N THR A 15 8.81 14.49 0.68
CA THR A 15 8.87 13.97 2.05
C THR A 15 9.16 15.07 3.09
N HIS A 16 9.82 16.16 2.68
CA HIS A 16 10.06 17.34 3.49
C HIS A 16 8.82 18.23 3.51
N VAL A 17 8.01 18.07 4.54
CA VAL A 17 6.75 18.81 4.72
C VAL A 17 6.79 19.65 6.00
N PRO A 18 6.23 20.87 5.99
CA PRO A 18 6.17 21.69 7.18
C PRO A 18 5.15 21.12 8.17
N ILE A 19 5.51 21.09 9.45
CA ILE A 19 4.60 20.83 10.56
C ILE A 19 4.32 22.15 11.28
N VAL A 20 3.05 22.48 11.47
CA VAL A 20 2.62 23.71 12.14
C VAL A 20 1.83 23.36 13.40
N TYR A 21 2.30 23.83 14.56
CA TYR A 21 1.61 23.70 15.84
C TYR A 21 1.04 25.05 16.30
N VAL A 22 -0.24 25.05 16.72
CA VAL A 22 -0.96 26.26 17.16
C VAL A 22 -1.68 25.97 18.48
N ASP A 23 -1.34 26.70 19.55
CA ASP A 23 -1.82 26.46 20.93
C ASP A 23 -2.80 27.53 21.44
N GLY A 24 -3.24 28.48 20.61
CA GLY A 24 -4.19 29.54 21.02
C GLY A 24 -3.71 30.50 22.12
N ARG A 25 -2.55 30.26 22.75
CA ARG A 25 -1.89 31.15 23.72
C ARG A 25 -1.36 32.41 23.02
N LYS A 26 -1.21 33.52 23.76
CA LYS A 26 -0.68 34.80 23.22
C LYS A 26 0.61 34.56 22.43
N ARG A 27 0.71 35.22 21.28
CA ARG A 27 1.82 35.13 20.33
C ARG A 27 3.16 35.31 21.07
N ARG A 28 4.06 34.33 20.95
CA ARG A 28 5.46 34.46 21.41
C ARG A 28 6.06 35.72 20.78
N THR A 29 6.85 36.48 21.54
CA THR A 29 7.61 37.63 21.01
C THR A 29 8.49 37.16 19.86
N SER A 30 8.52 37.95 18.78
CA SER A 30 8.90 37.59 17.40
C SER A 30 10.32 37.05 17.14
N ASN A 31 11.16 36.90 18.17
CA ASN A 31 12.56 36.53 18.02
C ASN A 31 12.88 35.09 18.44
N GLU A 32 11.90 34.33 18.94
CA GLU A 32 12.06 32.88 19.17
C GLU A 32 11.67 32.12 17.91
N THR A 33 12.49 32.23 16.86
CA THR A 33 12.52 31.18 15.83
C THR A 33 13.00 29.92 16.53
N PHE A 34 12.06 29.03 16.87
CA PHE A 34 12.41 27.67 17.26
C PHE A 34 13.16 27.08 16.07
N CYS A 35 14.48 26.91 16.20
CA CYS A 35 15.21 25.98 15.34
C CYS A 35 14.59 24.61 15.60
N VAL A 36 13.61 24.25 14.78
CA VAL A 36 13.03 22.91 14.80
C VAL A 36 14.10 22.03 14.16
N ALA A 37 14.69 21.17 14.99
CA ALA A 37 15.55 20.08 14.53
C ALA A 37 14.81 19.27 13.47
N SER A 38 15.54 18.50 12.65
CA SER A 38 14.88 17.55 11.74
C SER A 38 13.94 16.64 12.55
N VAL A 39 12.65 16.68 12.23
CA VAL A 39 11.59 15.88 12.86
C VAL A 39 11.05 14.88 11.86
N GLU A 40 10.61 13.73 12.35
CA GLU A 40 10.01 12.69 11.53
C GLU A 40 8.48 12.81 11.56
N GLN A 41 7.80 12.49 10.45
CA GLN A 41 6.33 12.54 10.40
C GLN A 41 5.67 11.61 11.44
N VAL A 42 6.36 10.55 11.85
CA VAL A 42 5.91 9.61 12.89
C VAL A 42 5.86 10.22 14.30
N ASP A 43 6.54 11.35 14.53
CA ASP A 43 6.62 12.05 15.82
C ASP A 43 5.29 12.70 16.22
N ILE A 44 4.38 12.91 15.26
CA ILE A 44 3.05 13.46 15.51
C ILE A 44 2.23 12.56 16.43
N VAL A 45 2.35 11.24 16.28
CA VAL A 45 1.55 10.26 17.02
C VAL A 45 1.77 10.31 18.53
N PRO A 46 3.00 10.15 19.06
CA PRO A 46 3.24 10.26 20.50
C PRO A 46 2.98 11.68 21.03
N THR A 47 3.20 12.71 20.21
CA THR A 47 2.91 14.11 20.57
C THR A 47 1.42 14.32 20.82
N LEU A 48 0.56 13.87 19.90
CA LEU A 48 -0.90 13.98 20.07
C LEU A 48 -1.41 13.06 21.18
N ALA A 49 -0.87 11.84 21.29
CA ALA A 49 -1.28 10.92 22.35
C ALA A 49 -1.05 11.50 23.75
N THR A 50 0.12 12.11 23.97
CA THR A 50 0.47 12.76 25.23
C THR A 50 -0.37 14.02 25.47
N LEU A 51 -0.57 14.89 24.46
CA LEU A 51 -1.44 16.07 24.58
C LEU A 51 -2.89 15.74 24.92
N LEU A 52 -3.41 14.66 24.34
CA LEU A 52 -4.77 14.19 24.58
C LEU A 52 -4.90 13.30 25.83
N ASN A 53 -3.78 13.08 26.55
CA ASN A 53 -3.71 12.21 27.72
C ASN A 53 -4.26 10.78 27.44
N ILE A 54 -3.90 10.23 26.29
CA ILE A 54 -4.19 8.84 25.90
C ILE A 54 -2.89 8.02 25.80
N PRO A 55 -2.96 6.69 25.96
CA PRO A 55 -1.78 5.85 25.82
C PRO A 55 -1.15 5.96 24.43
N ILE A 56 0.18 6.13 24.37
CA ILE A 56 0.93 6.07 23.12
C ILE A 56 0.75 4.68 22.50
N PRO A 57 0.38 4.56 21.21
CA PRO A 57 0.26 3.27 20.54
C PRO A 57 1.54 2.43 20.68
N LYS A 58 1.38 1.14 21.00
CA LYS A 58 2.52 0.24 21.32
C LYS A 58 3.57 0.17 20.20
N GLU A 59 3.11 0.24 18.95
CA GLU A 59 3.92 0.15 17.73
C GLU A 59 4.33 1.53 17.15
N SER A 60 4.12 2.61 17.91
CA SER A 60 4.55 3.95 17.52
C SER A 60 6.08 4.02 17.46
N LEU A 61 6.60 4.62 16.38
CA LEU A 61 8.04 4.86 16.18
C LEU A 61 8.44 6.32 16.42
N GLY A 62 7.50 7.17 16.78
CA GLY A 62 7.75 8.60 16.97
C GLY A 62 8.41 8.92 18.30
N VAL A 63 9.19 9.99 18.31
CA VAL A 63 9.65 10.69 19.52
C VAL A 63 8.77 11.93 19.74
N THR A 64 8.32 12.18 20.96
CA THR A 64 7.42 13.31 21.24
C THR A 64 8.08 14.66 20.96
N LEU A 65 7.34 15.55 20.29
CA LEU A 65 7.79 16.91 19.95
C LEU A 65 7.59 17.91 21.09
N LEU A 66 6.94 17.50 22.19
CA LEU A 66 6.59 18.39 23.30
C LEU A 66 7.76 19.21 23.85
N PRO A 67 8.97 18.66 24.06
CA PRO A 67 10.13 19.45 24.50
C PRO A 67 10.47 20.64 23.59
N TYR A 68 10.12 20.55 22.30
CA TYR A 68 10.35 21.61 21.32
C TYR A 68 9.18 22.60 21.23
N ILE A 69 7.94 22.16 21.44
CA ILE A 69 6.75 23.03 21.25
C ILE A 69 6.25 23.68 22.54
N THR A 70 6.52 23.13 23.73
CA THR A 70 6.06 23.69 25.00
C THR A 70 6.82 24.97 25.37
N THR A 71 6.11 26.01 25.80
CA THR A 71 6.70 27.31 26.24
C THR A 71 7.49 27.20 27.53
N ASP A 72 7.10 26.28 28.40
CA ASP A 72 7.69 26.13 29.73
C ASP A 72 8.43 24.79 29.78
N ARG A 73 9.69 24.80 29.36
CA ARG A 73 10.56 23.61 29.39
C ARG A 73 10.87 23.14 30.81
N SER A 74 10.74 24.02 31.80
CA SER A 74 10.93 23.70 33.21
C SER A 74 9.74 22.97 33.84
N ASN A 75 8.65 22.80 33.09
CA ASN A 75 7.46 22.12 33.57
C ASN A 75 7.70 20.61 33.69
N LEU A 76 7.45 20.07 34.88
CA LEU A 76 7.50 18.64 35.19
C LEU A 76 6.66 17.79 34.21
N SER A 77 5.62 18.37 33.61
CA SER A 77 4.79 17.73 32.60
C SER A 77 5.61 17.29 31.38
N VAL A 78 6.59 18.08 30.95
CA VAL A 78 7.46 17.73 29.79
C VAL A 78 8.29 16.50 30.12
N LEU A 79 8.85 16.42 31.33
CA LEU A 79 9.58 15.24 31.80
C LEU A 79 8.69 14.00 31.81
N LEU A 80 7.45 14.12 32.28
CA LEU A 80 6.48 13.02 32.28
C LEU A 80 6.14 12.54 30.87
N PHE A 81 6.01 13.44 29.90
CA PHE A 81 5.71 13.06 28.51
C PHE A 81 6.87 12.32 27.86
N VAL A 82 8.11 12.79 28.07
CA VAL A 82 9.31 12.09 27.59
C VAL A 82 9.45 10.72 28.28
N LEU A 83 9.15 10.64 29.58
CA LEU A 83 9.13 9.36 30.32
C LEU A 83 8.14 8.36 29.72
N GLN A 84 6.92 8.80 29.41
CA GLN A 84 5.90 7.93 28.80
C GLN A 84 6.35 7.39 27.44
N ASN A 85 7.00 8.23 26.62
CA ASN A 85 7.54 7.83 25.33
C ASN A 85 8.72 6.87 25.49
N ALA A 86 9.63 7.13 26.44
CA ALA A 86 10.76 6.24 26.75
C ALA A 86 10.32 4.87 27.26
N GLU A 87 9.31 4.82 28.12
CA GLU A 87 8.68 3.58 28.59
C GLU A 87 8.04 2.78 27.45
N GLN A 88 7.44 3.46 26.47
CA GLN A 88 6.90 2.80 25.28
C GLN A 88 8.04 2.25 24.40
N PHE A 89 9.11 3.01 24.16
CA PHE A 89 10.28 2.54 23.42
C PHE A 89 10.97 1.35 24.10
N ARG A 90 11.03 1.34 25.44
CA ARG A 90 11.59 0.22 26.21
C ARG A 90 10.85 -1.08 25.96
N LYS A 91 9.52 -1.00 25.78
CA LYS A 91 8.68 -2.16 25.45
C LYS A 91 8.80 -2.58 23.98
N LEU A 92 9.03 -1.62 23.08
CA LEU A 92 9.07 -1.84 21.63
C LEU A 92 10.44 -2.35 21.13
N TYR A 93 11.52 -1.69 21.51
CA TYR A 93 12.89 -2.00 21.05
C TYR A 93 13.58 -3.06 21.92
N GLY A 94 13.14 -3.18 23.18
CA GLY A 94 13.84 -3.93 24.22
C GLY A 94 14.75 -3.03 25.07
N THR A 95 15.57 -3.66 25.92
CA THR A 95 16.41 -2.95 26.89
C THR A 95 17.72 -2.44 26.26
N SER A 96 17.85 -1.12 26.07
CA SER A 96 19.15 -0.44 25.94
C SER A 96 19.65 -0.03 27.32
N ASN A 97 20.95 -0.19 27.59
CA ASN A 97 21.55 0.25 28.85
C ASN A 97 21.36 1.76 29.06
N VAL A 98 21.46 2.55 27.99
CA VAL A 98 21.30 4.01 28.01
C VAL A 98 19.83 4.38 28.20
N LEU A 99 18.90 3.71 27.50
CA LEU A 99 17.46 3.94 27.69
C LEU A 99 17.00 3.59 29.12
N ASN A 100 17.48 2.46 29.64
CA ASN A 100 17.20 2.07 31.03
C ASN A 100 17.79 3.08 32.03
N HIS A 101 19.01 3.57 31.75
CA HIS A 101 19.63 4.61 32.56
C HIS A 101 18.79 5.89 32.57
N CYS A 102 18.41 6.42 31.41
CA CYS A 102 17.49 7.56 31.31
C CYS A 102 16.21 7.34 32.14
N VAL A 103 15.52 6.22 31.90
CA VAL A 103 14.25 5.92 32.56
C VAL A 103 14.42 5.85 34.08
N SER A 104 15.48 5.19 34.57
CA SER A 104 15.79 5.15 36.01
C SER A 104 16.09 6.55 36.57
N HIS A 105 16.86 7.35 35.84
CA HIS A 105 17.24 8.70 36.25
C HIS A 105 16.02 9.65 36.29
N PHE A 106 15.04 9.43 35.41
CA PHE A 106 13.75 10.13 35.44
C PHE A 106 12.95 9.78 36.69
N TYR A 107 12.84 8.50 37.04
CA TYR A 107 12.15 8.08 38.27
C TYR A 107 12.84 8.63 39.52
N ASP A 108 14.17 8.58 39.59
CA ASP A 108 14.94 9.13 40.72
C ASP A 108 14.73 10.64 40.87
N SER A 109 14.71 11.36 39.76
CA SER A 109 14.48 12.81 39.74
C SER A 109 13.06 13.17 40.17
N LEU A 110 12.06 12.44 39.67
CA LEU A 110 10.66 12.59 40.09
C LEU A 110 10.48 12.27 41.57
N GLN A 111 11.13 11.22 42.08
CA GLN A 111 11.06 10.84 43.48
C GLN A 111 11.66 11.94 44.38
N LYS A 112 12.82 12.49 44.02
CA LYS A 112 13.44 13.61 44.76
C LYS A 112 12.58 14.86 44.76
N TYR A 113 11.95 15.17 43.62
CA TYR A 113 11.01 16.28 43.50
C TYR A 113 9.81 16.09 44.43
N CYS A 114 9.16 14.92 44.39
CA CYS A 114 7.97 14.64 45.22
C CYS A 114 8.28 14.54 46.72
N ALA A 115 9.47 14.06 47.10
CA ALA A 115 9.82 13.83 48.50
C ALA A 115 10.36 15.08 49.21
N ILE A 116 11.18 15.88 48.53
CA ILE A 116 11.98 16.95 49.17
C ILE A 116 11.66 18.32 48.56
N ASN A 117 10.76 18.40 47.56
CA ASN A 117 10.48 19.61 46.78
C ASN A 117 11.76 20.24 46.19
N SER A 118 12.73 19.40 45.83
CA SER A 118 14.01 19.82 45.27
C SER A 118 13.81 20.35 43.86
N SER A 119 14.52 21.43 43.52
CA SER A 119 14.64 21.87 42.13
C SER A 119 15.31 20.77 41.29
N VAL A 120 14.66 20.37 40.19
CA VAL A 120 15.20 19.40 39.23
C VAL A 120 15.73 20.15 38.01
N ASN A 121 16.95 19.82 37.56
CA ASN A 121 17.45 20.28 36.27
C ASN A 121 16.80 19.47 35.13
N VAL A 122 15.63 19.93 34.70
CA VAL A 122 14.79 19.25 33.71
C VAL A 122 15.44 19.24 32.31
N ASP A 123 16.12 20.33 31.92
CA ASP A 123 16.66 20.48 30.56
C ASP A 123 17.79 19.50 30.25
N GLY A 124 18.76 19.35 31.17
CA GLY A 124 19.88 18.42 30.97
C GLY A 124 19.41 16.95 30.96
N LEU A 125 18.41 16.64 31.78
CA LEU A 125 17.82 15.32 31.91
C LEU A 125 17.07 14.91 30.63
N ILE A 126 16.27 15.83 30.08
CA ILE A 126 15.50 15.59 28.85
C ILE A 126 16.44 15.44 27.64
N GLY A 127 17.50 16.24 27.55
CA GLY A 127 18.44 16.23 26.42
C GLY A 127 19.08 14.86 26.19
N GLU A 128 19.68 14.27 27.23
CA GLU A 128 20.32 12.96 27.17
C GLU A 128 19.33 11.86 26.72
N CYS A 129 18.11 11.91 27.24
CA CYS A 129 17.11 10.90 26.89
C CYS A 129 16.60 11.05 25.46
N LEU A 130 16.34 12.29 25.02
CA LEU A 130 15.89 12.55 23.65
C LEU A 130 16.91 12.09 22.62
N GLU A 131 18.20 12.27 22.88
CA GLU A 131 19.27 11.80 21.99
C GLU A 131 19.22 10.29 21.81
N GLU A 132 19.09 9.52 22.89
CA GLU A 132 18.97 8.05 22.80
C GLU A 132 17.65 7.62 22.16
N LEU A 133 16.53 8.33 22.41
CA LEU A 133 15.25 8.05 21.76
C LEU A 133 15.33 8.25 20.24
N HIS A 134 15.90 9.36 19.77
CA HIS A 134 16.08 9.62 18.34
C HIS A 134 17.03 8.60 17.69
N LYS A 135 18.08 8.18 18.41
CA LYS A 135 18.96 7.10 17.95
C LYS A 135 18.21 5.78 17.79
N ILE A 136 17.41 5.36 18.78
CA ILE A 136 16.60 4.14 18.68
C ILE A 136 15.55 4.26 17.57
N GLN A 137 14.91 5.42 17.44
CA GLN A 137 13.97 5.71 16.36
C GLN A 137 14.61 5.49 14.99
N SER A 138 15.79 6.07 14.74
CA SER A 138 16.51 5.90 13.47
C SER A 138 16.79 4.42 13.14
N GLN A 139 17.17 3.63 14.15
CA GLN A 139 17.40 2.19 14.01
C GLN A 139 16.12 1.42 13.71
N LEU A 140 15.01 1.76 14.38
CA LEU A 140 13.71 1.14 14.16
C LEU A 140 13.14 1.46 12.78
N ILE A 141 13.25 2.72 12.33
CA ILE A 141 12.82 3.14 10.99
C ILE A 141 13.60 2.36 9.93
N HIS A 142 14.92 2.25 10.08
CA HIS A 142 15.76 1.49 9.14
C HIS A 142 15.53 -0.03 9.21
N LYS A 143 15.13 -0.58 10.36
CA LYS A 143 14.89 -2.03 10.52
C LYS A 143 13.51 -2.46 10.02
N LYS A 144 12.50 -1.59 10.09
CA LYS A 144 11.11 -1.91 9.70
C LYS A 144 10.91 -1.96 8.18
N THR A 145 11.87 -1.51 7.39
CA THR A 145 11.90 -1.67 5.93
C THR A 145 12.45 -3.04 5.48
N ASN A 146 12.22 -4.11 6.26
CA ASN A 146 12.52 -5.48 5.84
C ASN A 146 11.45 -5.96 4.85
N PHE A 147 11.54 -5.46 3.62
CA PHE A 147 10.85 -6.10 2.51
C PHE A 147 11.47 -7.47 2.26
N ASP A 148 10.65 -8.49 2.02
CA ASP A 148 11.15 -9.75 1.48
C ASP A 148 11.55 -9.54 0.02
N VAL A 149 12.76 -9.01 -0.18
CA VAL A 149 13.29 -8.67 -1.49
C VAL A 149 13.31 -9.90 -2.39
N ILE A 150 13.56 -11.09 -1.83
CA ILE A 150 13.56 -12.34 -2.59
C ILE A 150 12.16 -12.61 -3.14
N GLN A 151 11.13 -12.52 -2.29
CA GLN A 151 9.75 -12.71 -2.72
C GLN A 151 9.33 -11.66 -3.76
N ILE A 152 9.73 -10.40 -3.58
CA ILE A 152 9.46 -9.32 -4.54
C ILE A 152 10.12 -9.63 -5.89
N VAL A 153 11.40 -10.01 -5.92
CA VAL A 153 12.12 -10.33 -7.15
C VAL A 153 11.51 -11.54 -7.85
N ILE A 154 11.13 -12.58 -7.11
CA ILE A 154 10.42 -13.75 -7.66
C ILE A 154 9.09 -13.32 -8.29
N ALA A 155 8.30 -12.49 -7.60
CA ALA A 155 7.02 -12.02 -8.10
C ALA A 155 7.16 -11.16 -9.37
N ILE A 156 8.16 -10.27 -9.40
CA ILE A 156 8.50 -9.48 -10.59
C ILE A 156 8.89 -10.41 -11.75
N GLY A 157 9.79 -11.37 -11.51
CA GLY A 157 10.22 -12.34 -12.51
C GLY A 157 9.06 -13.17 -13.08
N LEU A 158 8.16 -13.66 -12.22
CA LEU A 158 6.96 -14.36 -12.64
C LEU A 158 6.02 -13.46 -13.48
N SER A 159 5.88 -12.19 -13.11
CA SER A 159 5.04 -11.24 -13.86
C SER A 159 5.59 -10.98 -15.26
N PHE A 160 6.91 -10.80 -15.39
CA PHE A 160 7.57 -10.64 -16.70
C PHE A 160 7.45 -11.91 -17.57
N THR A 161 7.65 -13.10 -17.00
CA THR A 161 7.55 -14.35 -17.76
C THR A 161 6.13 -14.60 -18.26
N VAL A 162 5.10 -14.34 -17.44
CA VAL A 162 3.69 -14.44 -17.85
C VAL A 162 3.37 -13.41 -18.95
N SER A 163 3.82 -12.17 -18.80
CA SER A 163 3.60 -11.12 -19.81
C SER A 163 4.27 -11.44 -21.15
N TYR A 164 5.49 -11.99 -21.10
CA TYR A 164 6.21 -12.43 -22.29
C TYR A 164 5.47 -13.58 -23.01
N ILE A 165 5.09 -14.62 -22.28
CA ILE A 165 4.34 -15.77 -22.85
C ILE A 165 3.02 -15.30 -23.45
N SER A 166 2.26 -14.44 -22.74
CA SER A 166 1.01 -13.85 -23.25
C SER A 166 1.23 -13.12 -24.58
N SER A 167 2.27 -12.28 -24.64
CA SER A 167 2.61 -11.52 -25.84
C SER A 167 2.99 -12.42 -27.03
N CYS A 168 3.76 -13.49 -26.79
CA CYS A 168 4.08 -14.49 -27.83
C CYS A 168 2.83 -15.22 -28.34
N LEU A 169 1.90 -15.59 -27.45
CA LEU A 169 0.66 -16.25 -27.83
C LEU A 169 -0.22 -15.35 -28.69
N VAL A 170 -0.43 -14.08 -28.28
CA VAL A 170 -1.21 -13.11 -29.04
C VAL A 170 -0.58 -12.84 -30.41
N GLY A 171 0.75 -12.69 -30.47
CA GLY A 171 1.47 -12.50 -31.73
C GLY A 171 1.38 -13.70 -32.69
N SER A 172 1.44 -14.92 -32.15
CA SER A 172 1.25 -16.16 -32.92
C SER A 172 -0.18 -16.26 -33.47
N THR A 173 -1.19 -15.96 -32.66
CA THR A 173 -2.60 -15.97 -33.11
C THR A 173 -2.87 -14.90 -34.17
N TYR A 174 -2.31 -13.70 -34.01
CA TYR A 174 -2.44 -12.62 -34.98
C TYR A 174 -1.81 -13.00 -36.33
N SER A 175 -0.62 -13.59 -36.30
CA SER A 175 0.05 -14.09 -37.51
C SER A 175 -0.81 -15.15 -38.19
N TYR A 176 -1.27 -16.15 -37.44
CA TYR A 176 -2.14 -17.20 -37.97
C TYR A 176 -3.43 -16.65 -38.59
N ASP A 177 -4.09 -15.71 -37.93
CA ASP A 177 -5.35 -15.14 -38.43
C ASP A 177 -5.15 -14.37 -39.74
N ILE A 178 -4.08 -13.57 -39.86
CA ILE A 178 -3.75 -12.88 -41.11
C ILE A 178 -3.47 -13.87 -42.24
N TYR A 179 -2.67 -14.91 -41.97
CA TYR A 179 -2.33 -15.90 -42.99
C TYR A 179 -3.53 -16.77 -43.39
N ALA A 180 -4.42 -17.10 -42.45
CA ALA A 180 -5.56 -17.98 -42.70
C ALA A 180 -6.79 -17.25 -43.27
N PHE A 181 -7.02 -15.99 -42.90
CA PHE A 181 -8.28 -15.29 -43.16
C PHE A 181 -8.16 -13.97 -43.94
N GLN A 182 -6.94 -13.52 -44.24
CA GLN A 182 -6.66 -12.27 -44.98
C GLN A 182 -7.29 -10.99 -44.41
N ASN A 183 -7.88 -11.04 -43.22
CA ASN A 183 -8.44 -9.93 -42.48
C ASN A 183 -8.01 -10.03 -41.01
N GLY A 184 -7.63 -8.88 -40.42
CA GLY A 184 -7.41 -8.80 -38.97
C GLY A 184 -8.74 -8.62 -38.28
N ASP A 185 -9.17 -9.63 -37.50
CA ASP A 185 -10.37 -9.54 -36.66
C ASP A 185 -10.20 -8.41 -35.62
N LEU A 186 -11.30 -7.69 -35.29
CA LEU A 186 -11.27 -6.61 -34.30
C LEU A 186 -10.87 -7.16 -32.93
N SER A 187 -11.24 -8.41 -32.63
CA SER A 187 -10.90 -9.12 -31.40
C SER A 187 -9.40 -9.22 -31.20
N THR A 188 -8.65 -9.55 -32.25
CA THR A 188 -7.19 -9.68 -32.19
C THR A 188 -6.49 -8.32 -32.09
N ASN A 189 -6.99 -7.30 -32.78
CA ASN A 189 -6.48 -5.92 -32.65
C ASN A 189 -6.72 -5.36 -31.24
N LEU A 190 -7.90 -5.62 -30.66
CA LEU A 190 -8.24 -5.21 -29.31
C LEU A 190 -7.39 -5.93 -28.26
N ALA A 191 -7.09 -7.21 -28.47
CA ALA A 191 -6.18 -7.97 -27.61
C ALA A 191 -4.75 -7.39 -27.62
N LEU A 192 -4.23 -7.04 -28.80
CA LEU A 192 -2.93 -6.38 -28.94
C LEU A 192 -2.90 -5.02 -28.24
N PHE A 193 -3.93 -4.20 -28.47
CA PHE A 193 -4.03 -2.89 -27.82
C PHE A 193 -4.11 -3.02 -26.29
N ALA A 194 -4.94 -3.94 -25.79
CA ALA A 194 -5.05 -4.19 -24.36
C ALA A 194 -3.72 -4.66 -23.76
N GLN A 195 -2.99 -5.56 -24.41
CA GLN A 195 -1.69 -6.03 -23.94
C GLN A 195 -0.64 -4.91 -23.89
N LEU A 196 -0.60 -4.04 -24.92
CA LEU A 196 0.29 -2.88 -24.96
C LEU A 196 -0.05 -1.87 -23.87
N LEU A 197 -1.33 -1.58 -23.67
CA LEU A 197 -1.79 -0.69 -22.61
C LEU A 197 -1.46 -1.26 -21.23
N HIS A 198 -1.64 -2.57 -21.02
CA HIS A 198 -1.27 -3.24 -19.77
C HIS A 198 0.23 -3.11 -19.48
N PHE A 199 1.07 -3.34 -20.48
CA PHE A 199 2.51 -3.20 -20.37
C PHE A 199 2.88 -1.76 -20.03
N ALA A 200 2.34 -0.77 -20.76
CA ALA A 200 2.58 0.64 -20.49
C ALA A 200 2.13 1.06 -19.07
N ALA A 201 0.96 0.61 -18.63
CA ALA A 201 0.41 0.89 -17.30
C ALA A 201 1.30 0.34 -16.18
N SER A 202 1.97 -0.80 -16.40
CA SER A 202 2.86 -1.43 -15.41
C SER A 202 4.09 -0.58 -15.07
N PHE A 203 4.43 0.41 -15.91
CA PHE A 203 5.55 1.34 -15.69
C PHE A 203 5.09 2.76 -15.36
N ALA A 204 3.78 3.03 -15.35
CA ALA A 204 3.24 4.35 -15.12
C ALA A 204 2.94 4.55 -13.62
N SER A 205 3.93 5.05 -12.87
CA SER A 205 3.77 5.32 -11.44
C SER A 205 2.64 6.31 -11.12
N SER A 206 2.35 7.24 -12.03
CA SER A 206 1.25 8.19 -11.92
C SER A 206 -0.14 7.55 -12.04
N LEU A 207 -0.23 6.35 -12.65
CA LEU A 207 -1.48 5.61 -12.83
C LEU A 207 -1.72 4.60 -11.71
N ILE A 208 -0.91 4.59 -10.63
CA ILE A 208 -1.07 3.62 -9.54
C ILE A 208 -2.45 3.71 -8.88
N GLU A 209 -3.01 4.93 -8.78
CA GLU A 209 -4.35 5.14 -8.22
C GLU A 209 -5.43 4.66 -9.19
N GLU A 210 -5.23 4.81 -10.51
CA GLU A 210 -6.15 4.40 -11.58
C GLU A 210 -5.91 2.96 -12.07
N GLU A 211 -4.92 2.25 -11.51
CA GLU A 211 -4.52 0.90 -11.93
C GLU A 211 -5.70 -0.08 -11.84
N HIS A 212 -6.54 0.09 -10.82
CA HIS A 212 -7.74 -0.71 -10.65
C HIS A 212 -8.78 -0.49 -11.74
N ASP A 213 -8.88 0.72 -12.29
CA ASP A 213 -9.82 1.04 -13.37
C ASP A 213 -9.38 0.39 -14.69
N LEU A 214 -8.09 0.50 -15.00
CA LEU A 214 -7.48 -0.20 -16.13
C LEU A 214 -7.57 -1.72 -15.98
N GLN A 215 -7.21 -2.24 -14.81
CA GLN A 215 -7.16 -3.68 -14.59
C GLN A 215 -8.54 -4.33 -14.54
N TYR A 216 -9.53 -3.70 -13.90
CA TYR A 216 -10.81 -4.35 -13.63
C TYR A 216 -11.90 -3.97 -14.60
N PHE A 217 -11.95 -2.73 -15.07
CA PHE A 217 -13.01 -2.28 -15.97
C PHE A 217 -12.57 -2.36 -17.42
N PHE A 218 -11.40 -1.82 -17.77
CA PHE A 218 -10.96 -1.79 -19.16
C PHE A 218 -10.69 -3.21 -19.71
N PHE A 219 -9.92 -4.05 -19.01
CA PHE A 219 -9.66 -5.43 -19.51
C PHE A 219 -10.92 -6.30 -19.55
N ALA A 220 -11.81 -6.20 -18.56
CA ALA A 220 -13.06 -6.93 -18.58
C ALA A 220 -13.94 -6.51 -19.78
N SER A 221 -13.97 -5.20 -20.08
CA SER A 221 -14.69 -4.65 -21.23
C SER A 221 -14.09 -5.15 -22.54
N CYS A 222 -12.77 -5.18 -22.67
CA CYS A 222 -12.10 -5.71 -23.87
C CYS A 222 -12.44 -7.19 -24.09
N LEU A 223 -12.32 -8.02 -23.05
CA LEU A 223 -12.67 -9.44 -23.14
C LEU A 223 -14.15 -9.66 -23.47
N PHE A 224 -15.04 -8.82 -22.96
CA PHE A 224 -16.47 -8.89 -23.26
C PHE A 224 -16.78 -8.51 -24.72
N VAL A 225 -16.15 -7.44 -25.25
CA VAL A 225 -16.30 -7.05 -26.66
C VAL A 225 -15.76 -8.14 -27.58
N MET A 226 -14.59 -8.72 -27.27
CA MET A 226 -14.02 -9.84 -28.02
C MET A 226 -14.99 -11.05 -28.05
N LEU A 227 -15.62 -11.35 -26.92
CA LEU A 227 -16.60 -12.44 -26.83
C LEU A 227 -17.82 -12.19 -27.73
N LEU A 228 -18.36 -10.98 -27.72
CA LEU A 228 -19.53 -10.62 -28.52
C LEU A 228 -19.25 -10.73 -30.02
N GLU A 229 -18.08 -10.27 -30.47
CA GLU A 229 -17.67 -10.36 -31.87
C GLU A 229 -17.55 -11.82 -32.32
N GLU A 230 -16.82 -12.65 -31.56
CA GLU A 230 -16.62 -14.05 -31.91
C GLU A 230 -17.94 -14.85 -31.89
N LEU A 231 -18.84 -14.56 -30.94
CA LEU A 231 -20.19 -15.13 -30.91
C LEU A 231 -21.03 -14.71 -32.12
N HIS A 232 -20.98 -13.43 -32.50
CA HIS A 232 -21.71 -12.91 -33.65
C HIS A 232 -21.25 -13.61 -34.95
N ILE A 233 -19.94 -13.72 -35.16
CA ILE A 233 -19.36 -14.40 -36.32
C ILE A 233 -19.74 -15.89 -36.33
N TRP A 234 -19.65 -16.57 -35.19
CA TRP A 234 -20.02 -17.99 -35.07
C TRP A 234 -21.50 -18.25 -35.38
N LEU A 235 -22.40 -17.41 -34.86
CA LEU A 235 -23.85 -17.51 -35.12
C LEU A 235 -24.18 -17.24 -36.60
N PHE A 236 -23.60 -16.20 -37.19
CA PHE A 236 -23.87 -15.83 -38.58
C PHE A 236 -23.32 -16.86 -39.59
N SER A 237 -22.12 -17.39 -39.32
CA SER A 237 -21.51 -18.49 -40.08
C SER A 237 -22.38 -19.76 -40.07
N HIS A 238 -23.08 -20.04 -38.96
CA HIS A 238 -23.95 -21.21 -38.86
C HIS A 238 -25.19 -21.14 -39.76
N ASN A 239 -25.67 -19.94 -40.08
CA ASN A 239 -26.90 -19.71 -40.84
C ASN A 239 -26.71 -19.79 -42.37
N ASN A 240 -25.53 -19.44 -42.89
CA ASN A 240 -25.22 -19.48 -44.33
C ASN A 240 -24.60 -20.82 -44.75
N ARG A 241 -25.38 -21.90 -44.70
CA ARG A 241 -24.92 -23.24 -45.14
C ARG A 241 -25.12 -23.45 -46.64
N ARG A 242 -24.09 -23.20 -47.45
CA ARG A 242 -23.86 -23.98 -48.68
C ARG A 242 -22.36 -24.18 -48.96
N GLN A 243 -21.99 -25.46 -48.91
CA GLN A 243 -20.82 -26.11 -49.54
C GLN A 243 -19.42 -25.75 -49.03
N VAL A 244 -18.91 -26.57 -48.10
CA VAL A 244 -17.63 -27.34 -48.11
C VAL A 244 -17.39 -27.80 -46.66
N TYR A 245 -17.88 -29.00 -46.33
CA TYR A 245 -18.00 -29.48 -44.95
C TYR A 245 -16.68 -29.60 -44.17
N PHE A 246 -15.54 -29.81 -44.83
CA PHE A 246 -14.27 -30.09 -44.14
C PHE A 246 -13.52 -28.83 -43.69
N LEU A 247 -13.38 -27.82 -44.56
CA LEU A 247 -12.77 -26.53 -44.22
C LEU A 247 -13.61 -25.77 -43.20
N ILE A 248 -14.95 -25.84 -43.32
CA ILE A 248 -15.89 -25.23 -42.36
C ILE A 248 -15.81 -25.89 -40.98
N ARG A 249 -15.57 -27.21 -40.90
CA ARG A 249 -15.44 -27.90 -39.61
C ARG A 249 -14.18 -27.50 -38.85
N SER A 250 -13.04 -27.37 -39.55
CA SER A 250 -11.80 -26.86 -38.96
C SER A 250 -11.96 -25.40 -38.52
N TYR A 251 -12.58 -24.57 -39.37
CA TYR A 251 -12.89 -23.16 -39.09
C TYR A 251 -13.75 -22.98 -37.83
N ASN A 252 -14.87 -23.70 -37.74
CA ASN A 252 -15.76 -23.62 -36.58
C ASN A 252 -15.12 -24.20 -35.30
N SER A 253 -14.22 -25.17 -35.41
CA SER A 253 -13.47 -25.70 -34.27
C SER A 253 -12.52 -24.66 -33.70
N ALA A 254 -11.76 -23.96 -34.54
CA ALA A 254 -10.84 -22.92 -34.10
C ALA A 254 -11.58 -21.73 -33.45
N LYS A 255 -12.68 -21.28 -34.06
CA LYS A 255 -13.52 -20.19 -33.50
C LYS A 255 -14.21 -20.60 -32.18
N SER A 256 -14.70 -21.84 -32.09
CA SER A 256 -15.24 -22.36 -30.82
C SER A 256 -14.18 -22.43 -29.71
N GLN A 257 -12.93 -22.78 -30.05
CA GLN A 257 -11.84 -22.76 -29.08
C GLN A 257 -11.53 -21.34 -28.59
N LYS A 258 -11.49 -20.34 -29.49
CA LYS A 258 -11.32 -18.93 -29.12
C LYS A 258 -12.41 -18.45 -28.15
N ILE A 259 -13.67 -18.76 -28.41
CA ILE A 259 -14.80 -18.40 -27.53
C ILE A 259 -14.63 -19.03 -26.14
N ILE A 260 -14.28 -20.32 -26.06
CA ILE A 260 -14.04 -21.01 -24.79
C ILE A 260 -12.89 -20.36 -24.02
N THR A 261 -11.79 -20.02 -24.71
CA THR A 261 -10.64 -19.34 -24.08
C THR A 261 -11.03 -17.97 -23.53
N ILE A 262 -11.78 -17.14 -24.29
CA ILE A 262 -12.22 -15.82 -23.82
C ILE A 262 -13.15 -15.94 -22.60
N LEU A 263 -14.10 -16.88 -22.62
CA LEU A 263 -14.97 -17.15 -21.48
C LEU A 263 -14.18 -17.58 -20.23
N PHE A 264 -13.21 -18.46 -20.41
CA PHE A 264 -12.34 -18.91 -19.33
C PHE A 264 -11.51 -17.75 -18.75
N SER A 265 -10.95 -16.89 -19.60
CA SER A 265 -10.23 -15.69 -19.19
C SER A 265 -11.11 -14.69 -18.43
N LEU A 266 -12.37 -14.51 -18.84
CA LEU A 266 -13.34 -13.67 -18.10
C LEU A 266 -13.63 -14.22 -16.70
N ILE A 267 -13.79 -15.54 -16.58
CA ILE A 267 -14.02 -16.20 -15.29
C ILE A 267 -12.79 -16.05 -14.39
N ILE A 268 -11.60 -16.32 -14.90
CA ILE A 268 -10.35 -16.13 -14.17
C ILE A 268 -10.20 -14.67 -13.74
N HIS A 269 -10.40 -13.73 -14.65
CA HIS A 269 -10.30 -12.30 -14.35
C HIS A 269 -11.25 -11.89 -13.23
N ARG A 270 -12.51 -12.35 -13.25
CA ARG A 270 -13.47 -12.12 -12.15
C ARG A 270 -13.03 -12.74 -10.83
N LEU A 271 -12.50 -13.96 -10.85
CA LEU A 271 -12.01 -14.63 -9.63
C LEU A 271 -10.80 -13.90 -9.05
N CYS A 272 -9.83 -13.52 -9.90
CA CYS A 272 -8.66 -12.74 -9.51
C CYS A 272 -9.06 -11.38 -8.95
N ARG A 273 -9.96 -10.65 -9.61
CA ARG A 273 -10.52 -9.38 -9.11
C ARG A 273 -11.16 -9.56 -7.75
N SER A 274 -12.04 -10.54 -7.61
CA SER A 274 -12.76 -10.81 -6.35
C SER A 274 -11.78 -11.13 -5.21
N TYR A 275 -10.74 -11.92 -5.51
CA TYR A 275 -9.67 -12.23 -4.56
C TYR A 275 -8.92 -10.96 -4.15
N THR A 276 -8.48 -10.15 -5.10
CA THR A 276 -7.72 -8.92 -4.82
C THR A 276 -8.54 -7.90 -4.04
N GLU A 277 -9.80 -7.65 -4.41
CA GLU A 277 -10.69 -6.76 -3.67
C GLU A 277 -10.96 -7.26 -2.24
N SER A 278 -11.17 -8.57 -2.06
CA SER A 278 -11.41 -9.18 -0.75
C SER A 278 -10.20 -9.03 0.19
N ASN A 279 -8.99 -9.16 -0.33
CA ASN A 279 -7.77 -9.01 0.45
C ASN A 279 -7.40 -7.55 0.69
N ARG A 280 -7.65 -6.65 -0.27
CA ARG A 280 -7.43 -5.20 -0.11
C ARG A 280 -8.28 -4.61 1.03
N ARG A 281 -9.55 -5.02 1.14
CA ARG A 281 -10.44 -4.58 2.24
C ARG A 281 -10.03 -5.13 3.62
N ARG A 282 -9.35 -6.29 3.66
CA ARG A 282 -8.87 -6.89 4.92
C ARG A 282 -7.70 -6.16 5.57
N TRP A 283 -6.87 -5.43 4.81
CA TRP A 283 -5.82 -4.58 5.36
C TRP A 283 -6.34 -3.46 6.26
N ILE A 284 -7.63 -3.09 6.11
CA ILE A 284 -8.28 -2.02 6.89
C ILE A 284 -8.93 -2.56 8.18
N LEU A 285 -9.21 -3.87 8.28
CA LEU A 285 -10.00 -4.42 9.40
C LEU A 285 -9.30 -5.51 10.25
N GLU A 286 -8.37 -6.30 9.70
CA GLU A 286 -7.97 -7.58 10.32
C GLU A 286 -6.64 -7.58 11.10
N ARG A 287 -6.00 -6.43 11.37
CA ARG A 287 -4.85 -6.46 12.30
C ARG A 287 -5.26 -6.75 13.76
N ASN A 288 -6.56 -6.78 14.08
CA ASN A 288 -7.06 -7.06 15.42
C ASN A 288 -7.75 -8.42 15.59
N ILE A 289 -7.96 -9.23 14.54
CA ILE A 289 -8.73 -10.47 14.68
C ILE A 289 -8.13 -11.60 13.84
N SER A 290 -7.69 -12.66 14.53
CA SER A 290 -7.64 -14.05 14.05
C SER A 290 -6.29 -14.63 13.60
N GLN A 291 -5.59 -15.16 14.60
CA GLN A 291 -5.05 -16.52 14.55
C GLN A 291 -6.20 -17.53 14.33
N SER A 292 -6.55 -17.87 13.10
CA SER A 292 -7.28 -19.12 12.79
C SER A 292 -7.18 -19.45 11.30
N ASN A 293 -6.40 -20.48 10.98
CA ASN A 293 -5.89 -20.74 9.63
C ASN A 293 -6.64 -21.83 8.86
N ARG A 294 -7.92 -22.14 9.16
CA ARG A 294 -8.64 -23.21 8.46
C ARG A 294 -9.94 -22.85 7.72
N SER A 295 -10.47 -21.64 7.89
CA SER A 295 -11.77 -21.27 7.29
C SER A 295 -11.68 -20.47 5.97
N LYS A 296 -10.47 -20.11 5.54
CA LYS A 296 -10.23 -19.07 4.52
C LYS A 296 -10.69 -19.44 3.10
N LEU A 297 -10.71 -20.72 2.73
CA LEU A 297 -11.10 -21.13 1.37
C LEU A 297 -12.61 -21.21 1.15
N ILE A 298 -13.38 -21.59 2.18
CA ILE A 298 -14.84 -21.84 2.06
C ILE A 298 -15.62 -20.52 2.03
N LEU A 299 -15.15 -19.47 2.71
CA LEU A 299 -15.80 -18.15 2.68
C LEU A 299 -15.71 -17.48 1.30
N ILE A 300 -14.63 -17.74 0.53
CA ILE A 300 -14.41 -17.18 -0.81
C ILE A 300 -15.46 -17.71 -1.81
N PHE A 301 -15.86 -18.97 -1.67
CA PHE A 301 -16.88 -19.61 -2.52
C PHE A 301 -18.31 -19.14 -2.23
N ILE A 302 -18.60 -18.75 -0.98
CA ILE A 302 -19.97 -18.33 -0.58
C ILE A 302 -20.21 -16.85 -0.97
N GLN A 303 -19.20 -15.98 -0.84
CA GLN A 303 -19.34 -14.57 -1.24
C GLN A 303 -19.39 -14.35 -2.75
N THR A 304 -18.80 -15.24 -3.56
CA THR A 304 -18.89 -15.16 -5.04
C THR A 304 -20.30 -15.41 -5.56
N PHE A 305 -21.14 -16.14 -4.82
CA PHE A 305 -22.54 -16.37 -5.18
C PHE A 305 -23.54 -15.38 -4.58
N GLN A 306 -23.19 -14.65 -3.51
CA GLN A 306 -24.12 -13.69 -2.86
C GLN A 306 -24.13 -12.29 -3.47
N ILE A 307 -23.19 -11.94 -4.36
CA ILE A 307 -23.15 -10.60 -4.99
C ILE A 307 -24.11 -10.49 -6.19
N SER A 308 -24.82 -11.56 -6.59
CA SER A 308 -25.85 -11.44 -7.65
C SER A 308 -27.21 -10.91 -7.17
N ASN A 309 -27.39 -10.59 -5.89
CA ASN A 309 -28.67 -10.15 -5.33
C ASN A 309 -28.66 -8.73 -4.74
N TYR A 310 -27.63 -7.94 -5.02
CA TYR A 310 -27.62 -6.51 -4.73
C TYR A 310 -27.08 -5.73 -5.94
N PHE A 311 -27.84 -5.78 -7.03
CA PHE A 311 -28.07 -4.69 -7.98
C PHE A 311 -29.48 -4.87 -8.54
#